data_AF-A0A523YWS3-F1
#
_entry.id   AF-A0A523YWS3-F1
#
_cell.length_a   1.000
_cell.length_b   1.000
_cell.length_c   1.000
_cell.angle_alpha   90.00
_cell.angle_beta   90.00
_cell.angle_gamma   90.00
#
_symmetry.space_group_name_H-M   'P 1'
#
loop_
_entity.id
_entity.type
_entity.pdbx_description
1 polymer ?
#
loop_
_entity_poly.entity_id
_entity_poly.type
_entity_poly.pdbx_seq_one_letter_code
_entity_poly.pdbx_strand_id
1 'polypeptide(L)' 'RGDVAAVKAAVEAGARGAEKVGEVAAIHVIPRPHANVDVTLPLGRGPAEG' A
#
# COMPACT_ATOMS: atom_id res chain seq x y z
N ARG A 1 1.74 5.77 2.48
CA ARG A 1 2.96 5.00 2.83
C ARG A 1 3.35 5.35 4.26
N GLY A 2 3.95 4.43 4.99
CA GLY A 2 4.36 4.62 6.38
C GLY A 2 5.06 3.38 6.91
N ASP A 3 5.25 3.30 8.22
CA ASP A 3 5.84 2.12 8.85
C ASP A 3 4.99 0.88 8.59
N VAL A 4 5.66 -0.27 8.48
CA VAL A 4 5.01 -1.55 8.10
C VAL A 4 3.82 -1.86 9.00
N ALA A 5 3.94 -1.61 10.31
CA ALA A 5 2.86 -1.82 11.28
C ALA A 5 1.64 -0.94 10.98
N ALA A 6 1.85 0.35 10.71
CA ALA A 6 0.78 1.29 10.42
C ALA A 6 0.07 0.94 9.10
N VAL A 7 0.85 0.64 8.05
CA VAL A 7 0.31 0.27 6.73
C VAL A 7 -0.49 -1.04 6.81
N LYS A 8 0.01 -2.03 7.54
CA LYS A 8 -0.69 -3.32 7.72
C LYS A 8 -2.03 -3.12 8.45
N ALA A 9 -2.03 -2.39 9.56
CA ALA A 9 -3.25 -2.12 10.32
C ALA A 9 -4.29 -1.36 9.48
N ALA A 10 -3.86 -0.34 8.72
CA ALA A 10 -4.73 0.43 7.85
C ALA A 10 -5.36 -0.44 6.75
N VAL A 11 -4.57 -1.31 6.12
CA VAL A 11 -5.05 -2.21 5.07
C VAL A 11 -6.03 -3.25 5.61
N GLU A 12 -5.77 -3.84 6.78
CA GLU A 12 -6.70 -4.80 7.42
C GLU A 12 -8.02 -4.14 7.84
N ALA A 13 -7.99 -2.89 8.29
CA ALA A 13 -9.19 -2.12 8.59
C ALA A 13 -10.00 -1.82 7.31
N GLY A 14 -9.30 -1.37 6.26
CA GLY A 14 -9.91 -1.08 4.95
C GLY A 14 -10.53 -2.32 4.31
N ALA A 15 -9.84 -3.45 4.34
CA ALA A 15 -10.31 -4.75 3.84
C ALA A 15 -11.68 -5.11 4.40
N ARG A 16 -11.79 -5.13 5.74
CA ARG A 16 -13.03 -5.47 6.46
C ARG A 16 -14.16 -4.48 6.21
N GLY A 17 -13.84 -3.23 5.87
CA GLY A 17 -14.82 -2.24 5.45
C GLY A 17 -15.30 -2.48 4.03
N ALA A 18 -14.36 -2.69 3.11
CA ALA A 18 -14.61 -2.86 1.68
C ALA A 18 -15.41 -4.14 1.38
N GLU A 19 -15.15 -5.24 2.08
CA GLU A 19 -15.89 -6.50 1.96
C GLU A 19 -17.39 -6.35 2.26
N LYS A 20 -17.79 -5.35 3.04
CA LYS A 20 -19.21 -5.12 3.39
C LYS A 20 -19.97 -4.34 2.32
N VAL A 21 -19.25 -3.60 1.48
CA VAL A 21 -19.84 -2.66 0.51
C VAL A 21 -19.66 -3.11 -0.94
N GLY A 22 -18.83 -4.12 -1.19
CA GLY A 22 -18.61 -4.66 -2.53
C GLY A 22 -17.61 -5.81 -2.58
N GLU A 23 -17.18 -6.14 -3.79
CA GLU A 23 -16.20 -7.19 -4.05
C GLU A 23 -14.77 -6.64 -4.01
N VAL A 24 -13.92 -7.28 -3.20
CA VAL A 24 -12.50 -6.93 -3.12
C VAL A 24 -11.69 -7.89 -3.99
N ALA A 25 -11.11 -7.37 -5.08
CA ALA A 25 -10.33 -8.20 -6.00
C ALA A 25 -8.99 -8.66 -5.41
N ALA A 26 -8.26 -7.77 -4.75
CA ALA A 26 -6.95 -8.08 -4.16
C ALA A 26 -6.56 -7.11 -3.05
N ILE A 27 -5.79 -7.61 -2.09
CA ILE A 27 -5.20 -6.82 -1.00
C ILE A 27 -3.75 -7.26 -0.83
N HIS A 28 -2.82 -6.30 -0.84
CA HIS A 28 -1.41 -6.61 -0.67
C HIS A 28 -0.66 -5.46 0.00
N VAL A 29 0.28 -5.82 0.89
CA VAL A 29 1.21 -4.88 1.52
C VAL A 29 2.60 -5.26 1.06
N ILE A 30 3.35 -4.30 0.54
CA ILE A 30 4.76 -4.43 0.18
C ILE A 30 5.56 -3.64 1.22
N PRO A 31 6.18 -4.31 2.23
CA PRO A 31 6.85 -3.62 3.33
C PRO A 31 8.05 -2.78 2.88
N ARG A 32 8.83 -3.30 1.92
CA ARG A 32 10.01 -2.63 1.34
C ARG A 32 9.98 -2.76 -0.18
N PRO A 33 9.27 -1.88 -0.89
CA PRO A 33 9.31 -1.85 -2.34
C PRO A 33 10.72 -1.50 -2.81
N HIS A 34 11.14 -2.12 -3.92
CA HIS A 34 12.40 -1.78 -4.56
C HIS A 34 12.35 -0.35 -5.10
N ALA A 35 13.46 0.39 -5.06
CA ALA A 35 13.50 1.80 -5.47
C ALA A 35 12.95 2.03 -6.90
N ASN A 36 13.21 1.11 -7.82
CA ASN A 36 12.69 1.17 -9.19
C ASN A 36 11.14 1.20 -9.26
N VAL A 37 10.46 0.57 -8.31
CA VAL A 37 8.99 0.54 -8.24
C VAL A 37 8.44 1.94 -7.94
N ASP A 38 9.11 2.70 -7.07
CA ASP A 38 8.68 4.03 -6.67
C ASP A 38 8.85 5.06 -7.80
N VAL A 39 9.89 4.89 -8.63
CA VAL A 39 10.18 5.79 -9.76
C VAL A 39 9.32 5.46 -10.99
N THR A 40 9.03 4.17 -11.22
CA THR A 40 8.35 3.72 -12.44
C THR A 40 6.82 3.76 -12.31
N LEU A 41 6.28 3.53 -11.11
CA LEU A 41 4.84 3.45 -10.89
C LEU A 41 4.32 4.70 -10.16
N PRO A 42 3.11 5.18 -10.46
CA PRO A 42 2.51 6.36 -9.81
C PRO A 42 1.98 6.03 -8.40
N LEU A 43 2.86 5.61 -7.49
CA LEU A 43 2.52 5.19 -6.13
C LEU A 43 2.64 6.30 -5.08
N GLY A 44 2.65 7.56 -5.53
CA GLY A 44 2.61 8.76 -4.67
C GLY A 44 3.86 9.00 -3.82
N ARG A 45 4.93 8.23 -4.01
CA ARG A 45 6.27 8.52 -3.47
C ARG A 45 7.14 8.89 -4.65
N GLY A 46 7.52 10.16 -4.74
CA GLY A 46 8.53 10.60 -5.70
C GLY A 46 9.86 9.89 -5.47
N PRO A 47 10.78 9.93 -6.43
CA PRO A 47 12.15 9.45 -6.21
C PRO A 47 12.66 10.04 -4.91
N ALA A 48 13.17 9.19 -4.01
CA ALA A 48 13.94 9.69 -2.88
C ALA A 48 15.18 10.34 -3.50
N GLU A 49 15.17 11.67 -3.63
CA GLU A 49 16.40 12.41 -3.88
C GLU A 49 17.38 12.05 -2.76
N GLY A 50 18.60 11.71 -3.17
CA GLY A 50 19.64 11.13 -2.33
C GLY A 50 20.09 12.00 -1.17
#